data_AF-A0A2E4F890-F1
#
_entry.id   AF-A0A2E4F890-F1
#
_cell.length_a   1.000
_cell.length_b   1.000
_cell.length_c   1.000
_cell.angle_alpha   90.00
_cell.angle_beta   90.00
_cell.angle_gamma   90.00
#
_symmetry.space_group_name_H-M   'P 1'
#
loop_
_entity.id
_entity.type
_entity.pdbx_description
1 polymer ?
#
loop_
_entity_poly.entity_id
_entity_poly.type
_entity_poly.pdbx_seq_one_letter_code
_entity_poly.pdbx_strand_id
1 'polypeptide(L)'
;MNPDLLDKRFLVVAGKGGVGKSSVACALGLRSARAGKRTVVAELGARSSIPGLFGKSGSSYEPLKLTENLFSVHVEPDPALREYAMRKLKFETLYNLVFENEGVRRFLEVIPGMNELLILGKAYDLEREISAGAPAWDTVIIDAPATGHGVSLLRLPQVILQVVEQGPMAEEARRMRALLEDASRTAMVLVTLLEEMPVRETLELHEMATSTLAMPIGPLIVNRVWPSELSTEARDRWLSGERPQGLTSELAAQIHTLDRSLGRAAWQREHLRTLREHLGVDPLLLPELPRGTFDRTSILTLAQAINSQLEAEPNPSPPTPSPRSAP
;
A
#
# COMPACT_ATOMS: atom_id res chain seq x y z
N MET A 1 14.87 -12.26 12.45
CA MET A 1 14.83 -10.78 12.32
C MET A 1 13.71 -10.48 11.35
N ASN A 2 12.76 -9.63 11.74
CA ASN A 2 11.82 -9.10 10.75
C ASN A 2 12.64 -8.10 9.93
N PRO A 3 12.90 -8.33 8.62
CA PRO A 3 13.61 -7.34 7.81
C PRO A 3 12.88 -5.99 7.90
N ASP A 4 13.63 -4.88 7.97
CA ASP A 4 13.00 -3.56 7.91
C ASP A 4 12.17 -3.50 6.63
N LEU A 5 11.00 -2.88 6.69
CA LEU A 5 10.16 -2.67 5.51
C LEU A 5 10.95 -2.03 4.36
N LEU A 6 11.97 -1.21 4.67
CA LEU A 6 12.85 -0.64 3.66
C LEU A 6 13.73 -1.67 2.96
N ASP A 7 14.06 -2.80 3.58
CA ASP A 7 14.89 -3.85 2.96
C ASP A 7 14.14 -4.61 1.86
N LYS A 8 12.81 -4.48 1.84
CA LYS A 8 11.97 -5.03 0.78
C LYS A 8 12.16 -4.25 -0.50
N ARG A 9 12.23 -4.99 -1.60
CA ARG A 9 12.32 -4.43 -2.96
C ARG A 9 10.95 -4.26 -3.60
N PHE A 10 9.94 -4.99 -3.14
CA PHE A 10 8.59 -4.99 -3.71
C PHE A 10 7.55 -4.83 -2.60
N LEU A 11 6.97 -3.64 -2.49
CA LEU A 11 5.93 -3.34 -1.52
C LEU A 11 4.59 -3.23 -2.22
N VAL A 12 3.57 -3.92 -1.72
CA VAL A 12 2.20 -3.78 -2.25
C VAL A 12 1.33 -3.11 -1.20
N VAL A 13 0.85 -1.91 -1.49
CA VAL A 13 -0.04 -1.16 -0.62
C VAL A 13 -1.47 -1.49 -0.99
N ALA A 14 -2.19 -2.14 -0.07
CA ALA A 14 -3.52 -2.68 -0.31
C ALA A 14 -4.52 -2.26 0.78
N GLY A 15 -5.80 -2.26 0.45
CA GLY A 15 -6.88 -1.74 1.31
C GLY A 15 -8.07 -1.22 0.51
N LYS A 16 -9.20 -0.98 1.17
CA LYS A 16 -10.44 -0.53 0.50
C LYS A 16 -10.27 0.84 -0.19
N GLY A 17 -11.21 1.20 -1.05
CA GLY A 17 -11.28 2.52 -1.67
C GLY A 17 -11.48 3.60 -0.62
N GLY A 18 -10.77 4.71 -0.77
CA GLY A 18 -10.91 5.87 0.12
C GLY A 18 -10.11 5.82 1.43
N VAL A 19 -9.45 4.71 1.77
CA VAL A 19 -8.64 4.59 3.01
C VAL A 19 -7.29 5.33 2.97
N GLY A 20 -6.89 5.83 1.79
CA GLY A 20 -5.65 6.63 1.62
C GLY A 20 -4.41 5.85 1.17
N LYS A 21 -4.58 4.72 0.46
CA LYS A 21 -3.48 3.92 -0.10
C LYS A 21 -2.43 4.74 -0.86
N SER A 22 -2.85 5.55 -1.83
CA SER A 22 -1.95 6.37 -2.64
C SER A 22 -1.12 7.33 -1.78
N SER A 23 -1.73 7.94 -0.77
CA SER A 23 -1.04 8.81 0.19
C SER A 23 -0.02 8.04 1.01
N VAL A 24 -0.37 6.85 1.49
CA VAL A 24 0.52 5.97 2.25
C VAL A 24 1.66 5.43 1.38
N ALA A 25 1.38 5.02 0.14
CA ALA A 25 2.38 4.59 -0.83
C ALA A 25 3.41 5.71 -1.10
N CYS A 26 2.93 6.95 -1.27
CA CYS A 26 3.79 8.12 -1.41
C CYS A 26 4.61 8.40 -0.13
N ALA A 27 4.02 8.24 1.05
CA ALA A 27 4.71 8.44 2.32
C ALA A 27 5.84 7.40 2.53
N LEU A 28 5.56 6.13 2.25
CA LEU A 28 6.55 5.05 2.24
C LEU A 28 7.63 5.27 1.19
N GLY A 29 7.25 5.71 -0.01
CA GLY A 29 8.19 6.05 -1.08
C GLY A 29 9.13 7.19 -0.70
N LEU A 30 8.59 8.22 -0.06
CA LEU A 30 9.36 9.36 0.42
C LEU A 30 10.30 8.99 1.57
N ARG A 31 9.87 8.09 2.47
CA ARG A 31 10.74 7.48 3.49
C ARG A 31 11.91 6.74 2.84
N SER A 32 11.64 5.85 1.89
CA SER A 32 12.68 5.07 1.20
C SER A 32 13.66 5.97 0.43
N ALA A 33 13.14 6.94 -0.31
CA ALA A 33 13.96 7.92 -1.04
C ALA A 33 14.89 8.74 -0.13
N ARG A 34 14.40 9.13 1.05
CA ARG A 34 15.19 9.85 2.07
C ARG A 34 16.25 8.98 2.73
N ALA A 35 16.06 7.67 2.77
CA ALA A 35 17.08 6.70 3.16
C ALA A 35 18.12 6.46 2.05
N GLY A 36 18.08 7.23 0.95
CA GLY A 36 19.02 7.13 -0.17
C GLY A 36 18.65 6.09 -1.23
N LYS A 37 17.51 5.39 -1.08
CA LYS A 37 17.08 4.33 -2.00
C LYS A 37 16.34 4.90 -3.20
N ARG A 38 16.75 4.54 -4.41
CA ARG A 38 16.06 4.91 -5.65
C ARG A 38 14.73 4.16 -5.72
N THR A 39 13.64 4.89 -5.53
CA THR A 39 12.30 4.34 -5.31
C THR A 39 11.32 4.77 -6.41
N VAL A 40 10.48 3.84 -6.85
CA VAL A 40 9.36 4.11 -7.77
C VAL A 40 8.04 3.68 -7.15
N VAL A 41 7.02 4.54 -7.26
CA VAL A 41 5.64 4.23 -6.91
C VAL A 41 4.84 3.99 -8.19
N ALA A 42 4.36 2.76 -8.39
CA ALA A 42 3.52 2.38 -9.51
C ALA A 42 2.04 2.50 -9.11
N GLU A 43 1.35 3.49 -9.68
CA GLU A 43 -0.10 3.67 -9.55
C GLU A 43 -0.78 2.76 -10.56
N LEU A 44 -1.46 1.72 -10.07
CA LEU A 44 -2.17 0.76 -10.91
C LEU A 44 -3.65 1.14 -10.95
N GLY A 45 -4.16 1.49 -12.13
CA GLY A 45 -5.59 1.73 -12.33
C GLY A 45 -5.91 2.84 -13.30
N ALA A 46 -7.20 3.19 -13.40
CA ALA A 46 -7.71 4.09 -14.43
C ALA A 46 -7.44 5.59 -14.19
N ARG A 47 -6.93 5.97 -13.01
CA ARG A 47 -6.69 7.37 -12.66
C ARG A 47 -5.28 7.52 -12.11
N SER A 48 -4.63 8.61 -12.54
CA SER A 48 -3.38 9.09 -11.97
C SER A 48 -3.68 10.22 -11.01
N SER A 49 -3.18 10.10 -9.78
CA SER A 49 -3.32 11.11 -8.73
C SER A 49 -1.98 11.48 -8.09
N ILE A 50 -1.01 10.57 -8.13
CA ILE A 50 0.26 10.71 -7.42
C ILE A 50 1.05 11.96 -7.84
N PRO A 51 1.24 12.28 -9.14
CA PRO A 51 2.00 13.46 -9.54
C PRO A 51 1.44 14.77 -8.96
N GLY A 52 0.11 14.88 -8.88
CA GLY A 52 -0.59 16.03 -8.32
C GLY A 52 -0.26 16.26 -6.84
N LEU A 53 -0.06 15.18 -6.07
CA LEU A 53 0.36 15.24 -4.66
C LEU A 53 1.73 15.92 -4.48
N PHE A 54 2.54 15.97 -5.53
CA PHE A 54 3.86 16.60 -5.53
C PHE A 54 3.90 17.91 -6.32
N GLY A 55 2.73 18.49 -6.64
CA GLY A 55 2.63 19.72 -7.44
C GLY A 55 3.10 19.55 -8.88
N LYS A 56 3.04 18.31 -9.40
CA LYS A 56 3.41 17.98 -10.78
C LYS A 56 2.17 17.63 -11.59
N SER A 57 2.26 17.86 -12.88
CA SER A 57 1.24 17.47 -13.85
C SER A 57 1.73 16.31 -14.70
N GLY A 58 0.78 15.53 -15.19
CA GLY A 58 1.02 14.42 -16.11
C GLY A 58 0.68 13.07 -15.50
N SER A 59 0.45 12.12 -16.37
CA SER A 59 0.41 10.70 -16.11
C SER A 59 1.31 10.07 -17.18
N SER A 60 2.35 9.36 -16.76
CA SER A 60 3.27 8.76 -17.72
C SER A 60 3.51 7.31 -17.35
N TYR A 61 3.49 6.51 -18.40
CA TYR A 61 3.93 5.13 -18.37
C TYR A 61 5.45 4.99 -18.21
N GLU A 62 6.19 6.09 -18.45
CA GLU A 62 7.60 6.20 -18.11
C GLU A 62 7.79 6.82 -16.71
N PRO A 63 8.85 6.46 -15.97
CA PRO A 63 9.08 6.98 -14.63
C PRO A 63 9.21 8.52 -14.59
N LEU A 64 8.27 9.19 -13.94
CA LEU A 64 8.29 10.62 -13.68
C LEU A 64 8.99 10.90 -12.34
N LYS A 65 10.07 11.68 -12.34
CA LYS A 65 10.75 12.12 -11.09
C LYS A 65 9.81 13.01 -10.27
N LEU A 66 9.43 12.59 -9.07
CA LEU A 66 8.64 13.37 -8.12
C LEU A 66 9.54 14.26 -7.25
N THR A 67 10.57 13.67 -6.64
CA THR A 67 11.61 14.37 -5.89
C THR A 67 12.94 13.62 -6.03
N GLU A 68 13.96 13.99 -5.25
CA GLU A 68 15.22 13.24 -5.27
C GLU A 68 14.98 11.79 -4.86
N ASN A 69 15.52 10.84 -5.64
CA ASN A 69 15.34 9.40 -5.46
C ASN A 69 13.88 8.87 -5.45
N LEU A 70 12.86 9.68 -5.70
CA LEU A 70 11.45 9.24 -5.74
C LEU A 70 10.83 9.51 -7.10
N PHE A 71 10.26 8.47 -7.68
CA PHE A 71 9.63 8.49 -8.99
C PHE A 71 8.21 7.91 -8.90
N SER A 72 7.36 8.26 -9.84
CA SER A 72 6.07 7.60 -10.03
C SER A 72 5.89 7.16 -11.46
N VAL A 73 5.19 6.05 -11.64
CA VAL A 73 4.71 5.59 -12.94
C VAL A 73 3.21 5.31 -12.82
N HIS A 74 2.46 5.73 -13.84
CA HIS A 74 1.05 5.37 -13.96
C HIS A 74 0.93 4.25 -14.98
N VAL A 75 0.41 3.11 -14.54
CA VAL A 75 0.37 1.90 -15.36
C VAL A 75 -1.03 1.72 -15.94
N GLU A 76 -1.12 1.85 -17.26
CA GLU A 76 -2.35 1.68 -18.03
C GLU A 76 -2.25 0.44 -18.94
N PRO A 77 -3.36 -0.26 -19.21
CA PRO A 77 -3.36 -1.47 -20.03
C PRO A 77 -2.78 -1.26 -21.44
N ASP A 78 -3.14 -0.17 -22.12
CA ASP A 78 -2.79 0.05 -23.52
C ASP A 78 -1.27 0.20 -23.74
N PRO A 79 -0.56 1.09 -23.00
CA PRO A 79 0.89 1.12 -23.03
C PRO A 79 1.55 -0.20 -22.57
N ALA A 80 0.96 -0.89 -21.59
CA ALA A 80 1.47 -2.16 -21.09
C ALA A 80 1.38 -3.29 -22.13
N LEU A 81 0.27 -3.35 -22.88
CA LEU A 81 0.12 -4.26 -24.01
C LEU A 81 1.17 -3.96 -25.09
N ARG A 82 1.40 -2.67 -25.38
CA ARG A 82 2.44 -2.22 -26.33
C ARG A 82 3.82 -2.69 -25.92
N GLU A 83 4.19 -2.47 -24.67
CA GLU A 83 5.48 -2.92 -24.15
C GLU A 83 5.58 -4.46 -24.16
N TYR A 84 4.54 -5.16 -23.72
CA TYR A 84 4.51 -6.62 -23.69
C TYR A 84 4.70 -7.22 -25.09
N ALA A 85 3.97 -6.72 -26.08
CA ALA A 85 4.10 -7.19 -27.45
C ALA A 85 5.48 -6.90 -28.05
N MET A 86 6.05 -5.71 -27.82
CA MET A 86 7.39 -5.36 -28.31
C MET A 86 8.49 -6.20 -27.66
N ARG A 87 8.44 -6.39 -26.34
CA ARG A 87 9.53 -7.02 -25.58
C ARG A 87 9.43 -8.55 -25.54
N LYS A 88 8.22 -9.09 -25.51
CA LYS A 88 7.98 -10.50 -25.17
C LYS A 88 7.50 -11.33 -26.36
N LEU A 89 6.81 -10.76 -27.36
CA LEU A 89 6.31 -11.50 -28.53
C LEU A 89 7.30 -11.60 -29.71
N LYS A 90 8.45 -10.91 -29.66
CA LYS A 90 9.68 -11.09 -30.48
C LYS A 90 9.57 -11.15 -32.02
N PHE A 91 8.38 -11.11 -32.61
CA PHE A 91 8.16 -11.10 -34.05
C PHE A 91 7.43 -9.82 -34.47
N GLU A 92 8.05 -9.07 -35.39
CA GLU A 92 7.51 -7.84 -35.97
C GLU A 92 6.10 -8.05 -36.56
N THR A 93 5.83 -9.23 -37.12
CA THR A 93 4.52 -9.63 -37.63
C THR A 93 3.45 -9.74 -36.55
N LEU A 94 3.78 -10.27 -35.35
CA LEU A 94 2.85 -10.37 -34.22
C LEU A 94 2.59 -9.00 -33.59
N TYR A 95 3.61 -8.14 -33.54
CA TYR A 95 3.45 -6.75 -33.14
C TYR A 95 2.48 -6.02 -34.10
N ASN A 96 2.76 -6.02 -35.40
CA ASN A 96 1.89 -5.38 -36.40
C ASN A 96 0.48 -5.99 -36.36
N LEU A 97 0.35 -7.29 -36.18
CA LEU A 97 -0.97 -7.93 -36.01
C LEU A 97 -1.72 -7.43 -34.77
N VAL A 98 -1.08 -7.25 -33.62
CA VAL A 98 -1.75 -6.76 -32.40
C VAL A 98 -2.10 -5.26 -32.49
N PHE A 99 -1.24 -4.43 -33.11
CA PHE A 99 -1.42 -2.98 -33.14
C PHE A 99 -2.13 -2.45 -34.38
N GLU A 100 -2.00 -3.09 -35.53
CA GLU A 100 -2.63 -2.65 -36.78
C GLU A 100 -4.00 -3.33 -37.01
N ASN A 101 -4.30 -4.41 -36.28
CA ASN A 101 -5.59 -5.08 -36.36
C ASN A 101 -6.46 -4.77 -35.13
N GLU A 102 -7.44 -3.87 -35.30
CA GLU A 102 -8.42 -3.57 -34.24
C GLU A 102 -9.16 -4.82 -33.73
N GLY A 103 -9.37 -5.82 -34.58
CA GLY A 103 -10.04 -7.07 -34.21
C GLY A 103 -9.23 -7.88 -33.19
N VAL A 104 -7.91 -7.95 -33.34
CA VAL A 104 -7.02 -8.64 -32.40
C VAL A 104 -6.95 -7.88 -31.08
N ARG A 105 -6.88 -6.54 -31.11
CA ARG A 105 -6.89 -5.72 -29.89
C ARG A 105 -8.20 -5.91 -29.10
N ARG A 106 -9.35 -5.79 -29.78
CA ARG A 106 -10.66 -6.04 -29.15
C ARG A 106 -10.78 -7.47 -28.62
N PHE A 107 -10.20 -8.46 -29.30
CA PHE A 107 -10.18 -9.83 -28.80
C PHE A 107 -9.40 -9.95 -27.48
N LEU A 108 -8.21 -9.33 -27.39
CA LEU A 108 -7.41 -9.34 -26.16
C LEU A 108 -8.11 -8.62 -25.00
N GLU A 109 -8.81 -7.52 -25.27
CA GLU A 109 -9.61 -6.78 -24.27
C GLU A 109 -10.76 -7.63 -23.68
N VAL A 110 -11.28 -8.60 -24.43
CA VAL A 110 -12.37 -9.49 -23.98
C VAL A 110 -11.84 -10.66 -23.15
N ILE A 111 -10.53 -10.94 -23.16
CA ILE A 111 -9.94 -12.00 -22.33
C ILE A 111 -9.98 -11.57 -20.85
N PRO A 112 -10.69 -12.31 -19.98
CA PRO A 112 -10.76 -11.97 -18.56
C PRO A 112 -9.38 -11.94 -17.91
N GLY A 113 -9.07 -10.87 -17.17
CA GLY A 113 -7.82 -10.73 -16.44
C GLY A 113 -6.60 -10.33 -17.27
N MET A 114 -6.76 -10.11 -18.58
CA MET A 114 -5.64 -9.72 -19.46
C MET A 114 -5.07 -8.35 -19.08
N ASN A 115 -5.93 -7.35 -18.91
CA ASN A 115 -5.51 -6.00 -18.54
C ASN A 115 -4.79 -5.99 -17.19
N GLU A 116 -5.32 -6.71 -16.22
CA GLU A 116 -4.72 -6.84 -14.89
C GLU A 116 -3.37 -7.57 -14.93
N LEU A 117 -3.22 -8.60 -15.77
CA LEU A 117 -1.93 -9.27 -15.99
C LEU A 117 -0.90 -8.32 -16.60
N LEU A 118 -1.29 -7.52 -17.60
CA LEU A 118 -0.40 -6.56 -18.24
C LEU A 118 0.06 -5.48 -17.26
N ILE A 119 -0.88 -4.94 -16.47
CA ILE A 119 -0.59 -3.96 -15.41
C ILE A 119 0.36 -4.55 -14.35
N LEU A 120 0.06 -5.75 -13.83
CA LEU A 120 0.91 -6.42 -12.86
C LEU A 120 2.28 -6.78 -13.46
N GLY A 121 2.32 -7.14 -14.74
CA GLY A 121 3.55 -7.41 -15.48
C GLY A 121 4.48 -6.22 -15.55
N LYS A 122 3.96 -5.00 -15.79
CA LYS A 122 4.78 -3.79 -15.75
C LYS A 122 5.36 -3.55 -14.36
N ALA A 123 4.57 -3.70 -13.31
CA ALA A 123 5.04 -3.60 -11.93
C ALA A 123 6.18 -4.60 -11.63
N TYR A 124 6.04 -5.83 -12.13
CA TYR A 124 7.04 -6.87 -12.01
C TYR A 124 8.32 -6.57 -12.81
N ASP A 125 8.18 -6.05 -14.03
CA ASP A 125 9.31 -5.68 -14.87
C ASP A 125 10.12 -4.53 -14.23
N LEU A 126 9.49 -3.59 -13.52
CA LEU A 126 10.19 -2.55 -12.75
C LEU A 126 11.09 -3.15 -11.65
N GLU A 127 10.61 -4.13 -10.90
CA GLU A 127 11.41 -4.76 -9.83
C GLU A 127 12.66 -5.47 -10.38
N ARG A 128 12.56 -5.97 -11.62
CA ARG A 128 13.63 -6.73 -12.29
C ARG A 128 14.51 -5.90 -13.20
N GLU A 129 14.17 -4.63 -13.41
CA GLU A 129 14.92 -3.74 -14.27
C GLU A 129 16.36 -3.62 -13.74
N ILE A 130 17.35 -3.83 -14.61
CA ILE A 130 18.77 -3.73 -14.27
C ILE A 130 19.36 -2.52 -15.01
N SER A 131 20.09 -1.68 -14.28
CA SER A 131 20.84 -0.55 -14.81
C SER A 131 22.28 -0.60 -14.27
N ALA A 132 23.26 -0.49 -15.16
CA ALA A 132 24.69 -0.56 -14.81
C ALA A 132 25.10 -1.77 -13.94
N GLY A 133 24.47 -2.94 -14.16
CA GLY A 133 24.78 -4.19 -13.45
C GLY A 133 24.14 -4.34 -12.06
N ALA A 134 23.32 -3.38 -11.64
CA ALA A 134 22.55 -3.42 -10.39
C ALA A 134 21.05 -3.23 -10.68
N PRO A 135 20.15 -3.55 -9.73
CA PRO A 135 18.77 -3.13 -9.83
C PRO A 135 18.62 -1.65 -10.16
N ALA A 136 17.79 -1.32 -11.15
CA ALA A 136 17.47 0.07 -11.47
C ALA A 136 16.70 0.74 -10.33
N TRP A 137 15.93 -0.04 -9.58
CA TRP A 137 15.14 0.41 -8.45
C TRP A 137 15.50 -0.40 -7.21
N ASP A 138 15.83 0.31 -6.13
CA ASP A 138 16.05 -0.27 -4.81
C ASP A 138 14.72 -0.68 -4.17
N THR A 139 13.66 0.11 -4.42
CA THR A 139 12.30 -0.17 -3.93
C THR A 139 11.26 0.15 -5.00
N VAL A 140 10.36 -0.79 -5.23
CA VAL A 140 9.16 -0.65 -6.05
C VAL A 140 7.94 -0.73 -5.14
N ILE A 141 7.12 0.30 -5.12
CA ILE A 141 5.90 0.37 -4.31
C ILE A 141 4.70 0.37 -5.25
N ILE A 142 3.81 -0.60 -5.06
CA ILE A 142 2.58 -0.75 -5.84
C ILE A 142 1.44 -0.13 -5.06
N ASP A 143 0.84 0.93 -5.60
CA ASP A 143 -0.48 1.41 -5.15
C ASP A 143 -1.54 0.57 -5.85
N ALA A 144 -1.99 -0.49 -5.18
CA ALA A 144 -2.90 -1.46 -5.76
C ALA A 144 -4.30 -0.83 -5.96
N PRO A 145 -5.06 -1.26 -7.01
CA PRO A 145 -6.39 -0.75 -7.25
C PRO A 145 -7.29 -0.90 -6.02
N ALA A 146 -8.16 0.08 -5.79
CA ALA A 146 -9.23 -0.04 -4.79
C ALA A 146 -10.16 -1.21 -5.12
N THR A 147 -10.82 -1.78 -4.10
CA THR A 147 -11.85 -2.86 -4.18
C THR A 147 -11.30 -4.29 -4.32
N GLY A 148 -12.19 -5.28 -4.44
CA GLY A 148 -11.84 -6.68 -4.73
C GLY A 148 -11.01 -6.86 -6.01
N HIS A 149 -10.92 -5.85 -6.88
CA HIS A 149 -10.08 -5.88 -8.07
C HIS A 149 -8.58 -5.94 -7.75
N GLY A 150 -8.10 -5.25 -6.70
CA GLY A 150 -6.67 -5.32 -6.32
C GLY A 150 -6.27 -6.72 -5.87
N VAL A 151 -7.20 -7.41 -5.23
CA VAL A 151 -7.05 -8.82 -4.84
C VAL A 151 -7.06 -9.74 -6.06
N SER A 152 -8.03 -9.56 -6.95
CA SER A 152 -8.10 -10.33 -8.18
C SER A 152 -6.81 -10.18 -8.98
N LEU A 153 -6.28 -8.95 -9.09
CA LEU A 153 -5.00 -8.65 -9.73
C LEU A 153 -3.87 -9.49 -9.14
N LEU A 154 -3.74 -9.56 -7.81
CA LEU A 154 -2.69 -10.34 -7.16
C LEU A 154 -2.90 -11.87 -7.24
N ARG A 155 -4.15 -12.34 -7.40
CA ARG A 155 -4.48 -13.76 -7.60
C ARG A 155 -4.22 -14.25 -9.03
N LEU A 156 -4.15 -13.36 -10.01
CA LEU A 156 -4.05 -13.73 -11.43
C LEU A 156 -2.91 -14.69 -11.78
N PRO A 157 -1.69 -14.54 -11.24
CA PRO A 157 -0.63 -15.49 -11.51
C PRO A 157 -1.03 -16.94 -11.18
N GLN A 158 -1.78 -17.15 -10.09
CA GLN A 158 -2.26 -18.49 -9.72
C GLN A 158 -3.35 -18.98 -10.67
N VAL A 159 -4.31 -18.12 -11.04
CA VAL A 159 -5.41 -18.45 -11.96
C VAL A 159 -4.87 -18.82 -13.34
N ILE A 160 -3.91 -18.07 -13.86
CA ILE A 160 -3.30 -18.34 -15.17
C ILE A 160 -2.62 -19.72 -15.18
N LEU A 161 -1.91 -20.07 -14.11
CA LEU A 161 -1.21 -21.35 -14.00
C LEU A 161 -2.15 -22.56 -13.90
N GLN A 162 -3.43 -22.35 -13.58
CA GLN A 162 -4.45 -23.41 -13.61
C GLN A 162 -4.99 -23.67 -15.02
N VAL A 163 -4.89 -22.69 -15.92
CA VAL A 163 -5.42 -22.77 -17.29
C VAL A 163 -4.32 -23.03 -18.31
N VAL A 164 -3.14 -22.44 -18.10
CA VAL A 164 -2.00 -22.48 -19.02
C VAL A 164 -0.79 -23.08 -18.30
N GLU A 165 -0.45 -24.32 -18.66
CA GLU A 165 0.63 -25.05 -17.98
C GLU A 165 2.03 -24.64 -18.46
N GLN A 166 2.18 -24.31 -19.75
CA GLN A 166 3.47 -24.10 -20.42
C GLN A 166 3.45 -22.90 -21.36
N GLY A 167 4.64 -22.43 -21.74
CA GLY A 167 4.84 -21.28 -22.61
C GLY A 167 5.10 -19.96 -21.88
N PRO A 168 5.32 -18.86 -22.62
CA PRO A 168 5.80 -17.59 -22.07
C PRO A 168 4.89 -16.99 -20.99
N MET A 169 3.57 -17.11 -21.14
CA MET A 169 2.58 -16.61 -20.19
C MET A 169 2.64 -17.38 -18.86
N ALA A 170 2.76 -18.71 -18.92
CA ALA A 170 2.90 -19.55 -17.73
C ALA A 170 4.24 -19.31 -17.02
N GLU A 171 5.34 -19.11 -17.77
CA GLU A 171 6.62 -18.72 -17.19
C GLU A 171 6.55 -17.38 -16.46
N GLU A 172 5.88 -16.40 -17.04
CA GLU A 172 5.72 -15.09 -16.39
C GLU A 172 4.85 -15.18 -15.14
N ALA A 173 3.73 -15.91 -15.20
CA ALA A 173 2.88 -16.14 -14.04
C ALA A 173 3.64 -16.87 -12.90
N ARG A 174 4.46 -17.88 -13.21
CA ARG A 174 5.32 -18.53 -12.19
C ARG A 174 6.30 -17.55 -11.55
N ARG A 175 6.91 -16.69 -12.37
CA ARG A 175 7.86 -15.66 -11.91
C ARG A 175 7.18 -14.63 -11.00
N MET A 176 6.03 -14.10 -11.41
CA MET A 176 5.25 -13.17 -10.59
C MET A 176 4.84 -13.81 -9.26
N ARG A 177 4.30 -15.03 -9.29
CA ARG A 177 3.93 -15.77 -8.07
C ARG A 177 5.12 -15.93 -7.12
N ALA A 178 6.26 -16.37 -7.65
CA ALA A 178 7.47 -16.57 -6.86
C ALA A 178 7.95 -15.28 -6.17
N LEU A 179 7.85 -14.12 -6.82
CA LEU A 179 8.17 -12.85 -6.15
C LEU A 179 7.14 -12.49 -5.08
N LEU A 180 5.84 -12.65 -5.36
CA LEU A 180 4.80 -12.34 -4.39
C LEU A 180 4.95 -13.16 -3.09
N GLU A 181 5.40 -14.41 -3.21
CA GLU A 181 5.65 -15.33 -2.09
C GLU A 181 7.03 -15.09 -1.40
N ASP A 182 7.94 -14.33 -1.99
CA ASP A 182 9.31 -14.15 -1.48
C ASP A 182 9.37 -13.19 -0.30
N ALA A 183 9.43 -13.73 0.92
CA ALA A 183 9.55 -12.98 2.16
C ALA A 183 10.85 -12.16 2.31
N SER A 184 11.87 -12.36 1.49
CA SER A 184 13.06 -11.50 1.52
C SER A 184 12.89 -10.23 0.68
N ARG A 185 12.04 -10.29 -0.36
CA ARG A 185 11.88 -9.19 -1.33
C ARG A 185 10.55 -8.48 -1.21
N THR A 186 9.52 -9.17 -0.76
CA THR A 186 8.13 -8.71 -0.84
C THR A 186 7.51 -8.51 0.54
N ALA A 187 6.62 -7.51 0.64
CA ALA A 187 5.66 -7.38 1.73
C ALA A 187 4.38 -6.67 1.27
N MET A 188 3.22 -7.11 1.76
CA MET A 188 1.96 -6.41 1.61
C MET A 188 1.72 -5.46 2.80
N VAL A 189 1.62 -4.17 2.54
CA VAL A 189 1.24 -3.17 3.53
C VAL A 189 -0.28 -2.97 3.48
N LEU A 190 -0.96 -3.29 4.56
CA LEU A 190 -2.41 -3.13 4.66
C LEU A 190 -2.74 -1.73 5.15
N VAL A 191 -3.67 -1.04 4.50
CA VAL A 191 -4.12 0.31 4.87
C VAL A 191 -5.61 0.28 5.16
N THR A 192 -6.01 0.80 6.31
CA THR A 192 -7.41 0.81 6.74
C THR A 192 -7.80 2.09 7.48
N LEU A 193 -9.10 2.22 7.76
CA LEU A 193 -9.68 3.22 8.64
C LEU A 193 -10.34 2.52 9.82
N LEU A 194 -10.47 3.22 10.94
CA LEU A 194 -11.18 2.70 12.12
C LEU A 194 -12.70 2.90 11.99
N GLU A 195 -13.25 2.23 10.99
CA GLU A 195 -14.66 2.18 10.63
C GLU A 195 -15.06 0.71 10.42
N GLU A 196 -16.32 0.37 10.68
CA GLU A 196 -16.80 -1.02 10.68
C GLU A 196 -16.49 -1.79 9.39
N MET A 197 -16.84 -1.21 8.23
CA MET A 197 -16.62 -1.84 6.93
C MET A 197 -15.13 -1.95 6.56
N PRO A 198 -14.30 -0.86 6.61
CA PRO A 198 -12.86 -0.97 6.39
C PRO A 198 -12.15 -1.99 7.29
N VAL A 199 -12.52 -2.10 8.57
CA VAL A 199 -11.94 -3.09 9.50
C VAL A 199 -12.22 -4.50 9.01
N ARG A 200 -13.50 -4.82 8.75
CA ARG A 200 -13.90 -6.15 8.27
C ARG A 200 -13.18 -6.53 6.98
N GLU A 201 -13.16 -5.62 6.01
CA GLU A 201 -12.50 -5.88 4.72
C GLU A 201 -10.98 -6.03 4.86
N THR A 202 -10.37 -5.39 5.86
CA THR A 202 -8.94 -5.58 6.15
C THR A 202 -8.65 -6.96 6.71
N LEU A 203 -9.53 -7.48 7.57
CA LEU A 203 -9.42 -8.85 8.08
C LEU A 203 -9.56 -9.88 6.94
N GLU A 204 -10.56 -9.70 6.07
CA GLU A 204 -10.77 -10.55 4.89
C GLU A 204 -9.57 -10.49 3.93
N LEU A 205 -9.02 -9.29 3.69
CA LEU A 205 -7.82 -9.10 2.86
C LEU A 205 -6.59 -9.76 3.47
N HIS A 206 -6.39 -9.64 4.78
CA HIS A 206 -5.30 -10.28 5.50
C HIS A 206 -5.38 -11.82 5.41
N GLU A 207 -6.54 -12.40 5.69
CA GLU A 207 -6.77 -13.85 5.61
C GLU A 207 -6.47 -14.38 4.21
N MET A 208 -6.92 -13.66 3.18
CA MET A 208 -6.65 -14.04 1.80
C MET A 208 -5.20 -13.89 1.39
N ALA A 209 -4.53 -12.81 1.81
CA ALA A 209 -3.12 -12.58 1.51
C ALA A 209 -2.25 -13.69 2.12
N THR A 210 -2.56 -14.11 3.35
CA THR A 210 -1.84 -15.18 4.04
C THR A 210 -2.22 -16.58 3.54
N SER A 211 -3.51 -16.88 3.44
CA SER A 211 -4.01 -18.24 3.19
C SER A 211 -4.14 -18.61 1.71
N THR A 212 -4.37 -17.63 0.83
CA THR A 212 -4.51 -17.87 -0.62
C THR A 212 -3.28 -17.45 -1.39
N LEU A 213 -2.77 -16.23 -1.14
CA LEU A 213 -1.66 -15.68 -1.91
C LEU A 213 -0.30 -16.10 -1.38
N ALA A 214 -0.23 -16.64 -0.15
CA ALA A 214 1.01 -16.92 0.57
C ALA A 214 1.97 -15.70 0.57
N MET A 215 1.40 -14.50 0.60
CA MET A 215 2.14 -13.25 0.48
C MET A 215 2.58 -12.79 1.88
N PRO A 216 3.86 -12.42 2.06
CA PRO A 216 4.35 -11.87 3.32
C PRO A 216 3.61 -10.58 3.69
N ILE A 217 3.15 -10.49 4.94
CA ILE A 217 2.46 -9.30 5.45
C ILE A 217 3.48 -8.36 6.08
N GLY A 218 3.43 -7.09 5.68
CA GLY A 218 4.14 -5.97 6.29
C GLY A 218 3.30 -5.30 7.38
N PRO A 219 3.60 -4.04 7.75
CA PRO A 219 2.82 -3.36 8.77
C PRO A 219 1.37 -3.12 8.33
N LEU A 220 0.47 -3.18 9.31
CA LEU A 220 -0.87 -2.64 9.19
C LEU A 220 -0.81 -1.14 9.50
N ILE A 221 -1.33 -0.33 8.58
CA ILE A 221 -1.42 1.12 8.70
C ILE A 221 -2.88 1.51 8.90
N VAL A 222 -3.15 2.11 10.03
CA VAL A 222 -4.46 2.71 10.33
C VAL A 222 -4.36 4.20 10.04
N ASN A 223 -5.05 4.63 9.00
CA ASN A 223 -5.04 6.01 8.56
C ASN A 223 -6.16 6.83 9.23
N ARG A 224 -6.00 8.16 9.23
CA ARG A 224 -7.00 9.11 9.75
C ARG A 224 -7.40 8.87 11.21
N VAL A 225 -6.43 8.50 12.03
CA VAL A 225 -6.61 8.38 13.47
C VAL A 225 -6.81 9.77 14.04
N TRP A 226 -7.93 9.95 14.73
CA TRP A 226 -8.25 11.23 15.33
C TRP A 226 -7.30 11.49 16.50
N PRO A 227 -6.63 12.65 16.57
CA PRO A 227 -5.76 12.96 17.69
C PRO A 227 -6.59 13.01 18.99
N SER A 228 -6.15 12.27 20.01
CA SER A 228 -6.70 12.35 21.36
C SER A 228 -5.82 13.27 22.19
N GLU A 229 -6.12 14.56 22.20
CA GLU A 229 -5.35 15.56 22.96
C GLU A 229 -5.66 15.56 24.47
N LEU A 230 -6.72 14.86 24.91
CA LEU A 230 -7.04 14.74 26.33
C LEU A 230 -6.24 13.62 27.01
N SER A 231 -5.76 13.91 28.23
CA SER A 231 -5.29 12.86 29.14
C SER A 231 -6.41 11.86 29.43
N THR A 232 -6.02 10.64 29.82
CA THR A 232 -6.99 9.62 30.23
C THR A 232 -7.89 10.13 31.36
N GLU A 233 -7.34 10.82 32.38
CA GLU A 233 -8.18 11.33 33.47
C GLU A 233 -9.15 12.43 33.01
N ALA A 234 -8.70 13.38 32.17
CA ALA A 234 -9.54 14.46 31.68
C ALA A 234 -10.70 13.91 30.83
N ARG A 235 -10.42 12.89 30.02
CA ARG A 235 -11.44 12.18 29.24
C ARG A 235 -12.42 11.43 30.13
N ASP A 236 -11.94 10.70 31.13
CA ASP A 236 -12.82 9.87 31.97
C ASP A 236 -13.76 10.75 32.81
N ARG A 237 -13.27 11.87 33.35
CA ARG A 237 -14.09 12.91 33.99
C ARG A 237 -15.15 13.47 33.05
N TRP A 238 -14.76 13.74 31.80
CA TRP A 238 -15.70 14.22 30.79
C TRP A 238 -16.77 13.16 30.46
N LEU A 239 -16.38 11.91 30.28
CA LEU A 239 -17.31 10.82 29.96
C LEU A 239 -18.23 10.46 31.13
N SER A 240 -17.83 10.71 32.38
CA SER A 240 -18.67 10.53 33.58
C SER A 240 -19.75 11.61 33.76
N GLY A 241 -19.87 12.55 32.82
CA GLY A 241 -20.90 13.60 32.85
C GLY A 241 -20.48 14.86 33.60
N GLU A 242 -19.23 14.96 34.07
CA GLU A 242 -18.72 16.20 34.64
C GLU A 242 -18.64 17.26 33.53
N ARG A 243 -19.27 18.41 33.72
CA ARG A 243 -19.30 19.51 32.76
C ARG A 243 -18.90 20.82 33.44
N PRO A 244 -18.23 21.75 32.73
CA PRO A 244 -17.95 23.08 33.26
C PRO A 244 -19.23 23.80 33.69
N GLN A 245 -19.19 24.51 34.82
CA GLN A 245 -20.30 25.36 35.26
C GLN A 245 -20.29 26.71 34.52
N GLY A 246 -21.46 27.36 34.39
CA GLY A 246 -21.56 28.72 33.81
C GLY A 246 -21.45 28.75 32.27
N LEU A 247 -22.20 27.88 31.59
CA LEU A 247 -22.13 27.74 30.13
C LEU A 247 -22.69 28.97 29.40
N THR A 248 -21.82 29.66 28.64
CA THR A 248 -22.25 30.57 27.58
C THR A 248 -22.72 29.78 26.35
N SER A 249 -23.48 30.41 25.45
CA SER A 249 -23.88 29.80 24.17
C SER A 249 -22.67 29.37 23.33
N GLU A 250 -21.57 30.12 23.38
CA GLU A 250 -20.30 29.81 22.73
C GLU A 250 -19.62 28.58 23.35
N LEU A 251 -19.60 28.49 24.69
CA LEU A 251 -19.05 27.34 25.39
C LEU A 251 -19.89 26.07 25.15
N ALA A 252 -21.22 26.20 25.04
CA ALA A 252 -22.11 25.09 24.69
C ALA A 252 -21.79 24.48 23.32
N ALA A 253 -21.47 25.31 22.31
CA ALA A 253 -21.06 24.83 20.99
C ALA A 253 -19.71 24.11 21.03
N GLN A 254 -18.76 24.61 21.82
CA GLN A 254 -17.45 23.97 22.02
C GLN A 254 -17.58 22.61 22.72
N ILE A 255 -18.44 22.51 23.74
CA ILE A 255 -18.76 21.26 24.43
C ILE A 255 -19.30 20.22 23.44
N HIS A 256 -20.25 20.61 22.59
CA HIS A 256 -20.81 19.69 21.60
C HIS A 256 -19.75 19.19 20.60
N THR A 257 -18.84 20.05 20.14
CA THR A 257 -17.71 19.65 19.30
C THR A 257 -16.77 18.68 20.03
N LEU A 258 -16.50 18.91 21.32
CA LEU A 258 -15.66 18.02 22.12
C LEU A 258 -16.34 16.66 22.35
N ASP A 259 -17.62 16.62 22.70
CA ASP A 259 -18.41 15.39 22.85
C ASP A 259 -18.35 14.53 21.58
N ARG A 260 -18.55 15.15 20.40
CA ARG A 260 -18.43 14.46 19.12
C ARG A 260 -17.03 13.92 18.84
N SER A 261 -16.00 14.69 19.19
CA SER A 261 -14.61 14.29 19.00
C SER A 261 -14.24 13.11 19.89
N LEU A 262 -14.69 13.12 21.15
CA LEU A 262 -14.47 12.02 22.09
C LEU A 262 -15.28 10.77 21.74
N GLY A 263 -16.51 10.93 21.26
CA GLY A 263 -17.30 9.84 20.72
C GLY A 263 -16.61 9.16 19.53
N ARG A 264 -16.06 9.94 18.60
CA ARG A 264 -15.26 9.42 17.48
C ARG A 264 -14.00 8.72 17.95
N ALA A 265 -13.24 9.30 18.87
CA ALA A 265 -12.03 8.67 19.40
C ALA A 265 -12.35 7.35 20.14
N ALA A 266 -13.44 7.30 20.90
CA ALA A 266 -13.90 6.07 21.55
C ALA A 266 -14.29 4.99 20.55
N TRP A 267 -15.05 5.35 19.52
CA TRP A 267 -15.39 4.46 18.39
C TRP A 267 -14.15 3.90 17.71
N GLN A 268 -13.18 4.76 17.41
CA GLN A 268 -11.91 4.36 16.81
C GLN A 268 -11.13 3.38 17.70
N ARG A 269 -11.08 3.63 19.01
CA ARG A 269 -10.40 2.72 19.96
C ARG A 269 -10.97 1.31 19.98
N GLU A 270 -12.30 1.18 19.87
CA GLU A 270 -12.95 -0.14 19.84
C GLU A 270 -12.51 -0.94 18.62
N HIS A 271 -12.59 -0.33 17.43
CA HIS A 271 -12.13 -0.95 16.19
C HIS A 271 -10.63 -1.26 16.18
N LEU A 272 -9.81 -0.39 16.79
CA LEU A 272 -8.38 -0.63 16.93
C LEU A 272 -8.11 -1.86 17.83
N ARG A 273 -8.89 -2.03 18.90
CA ARG A 273 -8.83 -3.23 19.74
C ARG A 273 -9.19 -4.47 18.93
N THR A 274 -10.29 -4.44 18.18
CA THR A 274 -10.70 -5.55 17.31
C THR A 274 -9.58 -5.95 16.34
N LEU A 275 -8.95 -4.98 15.65
CA LEU A 275 -7.85 -5.26 14.73
C LEU A 275 -6.65 -5.92 15.43
N ARG A 276 -6.24 -5.39 16.60
CA ARG A 276 -5.14 -5.95 17.40
C ARG A 276 -5.43 -7.38 17.86
N GLU A 277 -6.63 -7.65 18.34
CA GLU A 277 -7.04 -8.98 18.82
C GLU A 277 -7.08 -10.02 17.70
N HIS A 278 -7.57 -9.65 16.51
CA HIS A 278 -7.73 -10.59 15.40
C HIS A 278 -6.42 -10.84 14.64
N LEU A 279 -5.58 -9.81 14.49
CA LEU A 279 -4.37 -9.88 13.67
C LEU A 279 -3.10 -10.12 14.49
N GLY A 280 -3.13 -9.87 15.80
CA GLY A 280 -1.97 -10.03 16.68
C GLY A 280 -0.82 -9.09 16.35
N VAL A 281 -1.07 -7.97 15.67
CA VAL A 281 -0.08 -6.96 15.29
C VAL A 281 -0.44 -5.61 15.90
N ASP A 282 0.58 -4.79 16.20
CA ASP A 282 0.36 -3.40 16.57
C ASP A 282 0.37 -2.52 15.31
N PRO A 283 -0.73 -1.82 14.97
CA PRO A 283 -0.77 -1.03 13.75
C PRO A 283 -0.01 0.29 13.88
N LEU A 284 0.59 0.75 12.78
CA LEU A 284 1.08 2.11 12.64
C LEU A 284 -0.10 3.06 12.50
N LEU A 285 -0.18 4.07 13.37
CA LEU A 285 -1.28 5.01 13.44
C LEU A 285 -0.90 6.31 12.72
N LEU A 286 -1.60 6.65 11.64
CA LEU A 286 -1.40 7.93 10.94
C LEU A 286 -2.50 8.92 11.30
N PRO A 287 -2.15 10.18 11.59
CA PRO A 287 -3.11 11.17 12.05
C PRO A 287 -4.09 11.56 10.94
N GLU A 288 -5.31 11.91 11.33
CA GLU A 288 -6.18 12.72 10.49
C GLU A 288 -5.54 14.11 10.30
N LEU A 289 -5.31 14.49 9.05
CA LEU A 289 -4.75 15.80 8.73
C LEU A 289 -5.88 16.84 8.62
N PRO A 290 -5.61 18.12 8.95
CA PRO A 290 -6.59 19.19 8.82
C PRO A 290 -7.18 19.28 7.41
N ARG A 291 -8.46 19.66 7.32
CA ARG A 291 -9.13 19.85 6.02
C ARG A 291 -8.47 21.01 5.26
N GLY A 292 -8.02 20.75 4.05
CA GLY A 292 -7.32 21.71 3.18
C GLY A 292 -6.75 21.04 1.93
N THR A 293 -5.89 21.74 1.21
CA THR A 293 -5.18 21.18 0.06
C THR A 293 -4.30 20.02 0.54
N PHE A 294 -4.52 18.83 0.01
CA PHE A 294 -3.70 17.66 0.32
C PHE A 294 -2.52 17.62 -0.67
N ASP A 295 -1.32 17.95 -0.19
CA ASP A 295 -0.14 18.18 -1.02
C ASP A 295 1.11 17.44 -0.50
N ARG A 296 2.28 17.84 -0.98
CA ARG A 296 3.57 17.27 -0.60
C ARG A 296 3.83 17.39 0.90
N THR A 297 3.40 18.47 1.53
CA THR A 297 3.54 18.69 2.97
C THR A 297 2.74 17.67 3.77
N SER A 298 1.53 17.35 3.30
CA SER A 298 0.73 16.28 3.89
C SER A 298 1.44 14.92 3.80
N ILE A 299 2.02 14.58 2.65
CA ILE A 299 2.81 13.34 2.48
C ILE A 299 4.04 13.32 3.40
N LEU A 300 4.71 14.47 3.57
CA LEU A 300 5.84 14.61 4.47
C LEU A 300 5.47 14.33 5.92
N THR A 301 4.34 14.87 6.38
CA THR A 301 3.82 14.62 7.73
C THR A 301 3.50 13.14 7.95
N LEU A 302 2.85 12.48 6.97
CA LEU A 302 2.57 11.05 7.05
C LEU A 302 3.86 10.22 7.08
N ALA A 303 4.86 10.56 6.27
CA ALA A 303 6.15 9.86 6.26
C ALA A 303 6.90 10.00 7.60
N GLN A 304 6.84 11.18 8.23
CA GLN A 304 7.41 11.41 9.56
C GLN A 304 6.70 10.59 10.64
N ALA A 305 5.36 10.51 10.60
CA ALA A 305 4.59 9.70 11.53
C ALA A 305 4.90 8.20 11.42
N ILE A 306 5.16 7.70 10.19
CA ILE A 306 5.63 6.32 9.97
C ILE A 306 7.01 6.12 10.61
N ASN A 307 7.96 7.03 10.35
CA ASN A 307 9.32 6.92 10.87
C ASN A 307 9.36 6.89 12.40
N SER A 308 8.67 7.84 13.05
CA SER A 308 8.72 7.95 14.51
C SER A 308 8.19 6.70 15.22
N GLN A 309 7.24 5.99 14.61
CA GLN A 309 6.69 4.75 15.17
C GLN A 309 7.59 3.55 14.91
N LEU A 310 8.19 3.44 13.72
CA LEU A 310 9.12 2.35 13.41
C LEU A 310 10.45 2.46 14.16
N GLU A 311 10.93 3.67 14.44
CA GLU A 311 12.13 3.90 15.26
C GLU A 311 11.88 3.66 16.76
N ALA A 312 10.61 3.73 17.20
CA ALA A 312 10.21 3.53 18.60
C ALA A 312 9.97 2.05 18.96
N GLU A 313 9.87 1.14 17.99
CA GLU A 313 9.83 -0.30 18.27
C GLU A 313 11.19 -0.78 18.78
N PRO A 314 11.31 -1.26 20.04
CA PRO A 314 12.58 -1.76 20.54
C PRO A 314 12.95 -3.03 19.78
N ASN A 315 14.13 -3.01 19.15
CA ASN A 315 14.78 -4.18 18.58
C ASN A 315 14.77 -5.31 19.65
N PRO A 316 14.08 -6.45 19.44
CA PRO A 316 14.05 -7.50 20.44
C PRO A 316 15.49 -8.01 20.60
N SER A 317 16.07 -7.73 21.77
CA SER A 317 17.42 -8.16 22.11
C SER A 317 17.52 -9.68 21.90
N PRO A 318 18.62 -10.20 21.33
CA PRO A 318 18.79 -11.64 21.19
C PRO A 318 18.67 -12.30 22.56
N PRO A 319 18.05 -13.50 22.65
CA PRO A 319 17.86 -14.18 23.91
C PRO A 319 19.21 -14.37 24.60
N THR A 320 19.32 -13.86 25.82
CA THR A 320 20.46 -14.12 26.69
C THR A 320 20.60 -15.64 26.85
N PRO A 321 21.78 -16.24 26.57
CA PRO A 321 21.95 -17.67 26.75
C PRO A 321 21.77 -18.00 28.23
N SER A 322 20.81 -18.88 28.50
CA SER A 322 20.60 -19.50 29.81
C SER A 322 21.94 -20.03 30.34
N PRO A 323 22.30 -19.76 31.61
CA PRO A 323 23.51 -20.32 32.20
C PRO A 323 23.33 -21.84 32.23
N ARG A 324 24.15 -22.53 31.42
CA ARG A 324 24.30 -23.97 31.51
C ARG A 324 24.70 -24.31 32.94
N SER A 325 23.82 -25.00 33.65
CA SER A 325 24.18 -25.77 34.84
C SER A 325 25.27 -26.76 34.44
N ALA A 326 26.49 -26.53 34.90
CA ALA A 326 27.58 -27.49 34.80
C ALA A 326 27.32 -28.67 35.76
N PRO A 327 27.76 -29.89 35.41
CA PRO A 327 27.40 -31.14 36.10
C PRO A 327 28.00 -31.28 37.50
#